data_AF-A0A3P1WLV9-F1
#
_entry.id   AF-A0A3P1WLV9-F1
#
_cell.length_a   1.000
_cell.length_b   1.000
_cell.length_c   1.000
_cell.angle_alpha   90.00
_cell.angle_beta   90.00
_cell.angle_gamma   90.00
#
_symmetry.space_group_name_H-M   'P 1'
#
loop_
_entity.id
_entity.type
_entity.pdbx_description
1 polymer ?
#
loop_
_entity_poly.entity_id
_entity_poly.type
_entity_poly.pdbx_seq_one_letter_code
_entity_poly.pdbx_strand_id
1 'polypeptide(L)'
;MICARECPTWCIRLTSHTESSAPAPGARPRARNVLDTFTIDWSLCMYCGICIEQCPQDALVWGGGHVPSADTLGGLLYDRIQLSQGVSNE
;
A
#
# COMPACT_ATOMS: atom_id res chain seq x y z
N MET A 1 -2.14 5.73 -6.91
CA MET A 1 -3.17 4.67 -6.68
C MET A 1 -3.24 3.70 -7.87
N ILE A 2 -2.09 3.25 -8.39
CA ILE A 2 -2.05 2.37 -9.57
C ILE A 2 -2.22 0.91 -9.13
N CYS A 3 -1.47 0.49 -8.10
CA CYS A 3 -1.54 -0.85 -7.52
C CYS A 3 -2.96 -1.35 -7.22
N ALA A 4 -3.82 -0.51 -6.62
CA ALA A 4 -5.21 -0.88 -6.32
C ALA A 4 -6.09 -1.02 -7.56
N ARG A 5 -5.80 -0.26 -8.63
CA ARG A 5 -6.55 -0.34 -9.90
C ARG A 5 -6.13 -1.52 -10.76
N GLU A 6 -4.83 -1.83 -10.76
CA GLU A 6 -4.25 -2.86 -11.63
C GLU A 6 -4.29 -4.26 -11.01
N CYS A 7 -4.58 -4.37 -9.72
CA CYS A 7 -4.67 -5.67 -9.05
C CYS A 7 -5.76 -6.54 -9.71
N PRO A 8 -5.43 -7.74 -10.24
CA PRO A 8 -6.39 -8.57 -10.98
C PRO A 8 -7.52 -9.14 -10.10
N THR A 9 -7.31 -9.20 -8.78
CA THR A 9 -8.31 -9.68 -7.82
C THR A 9 -8.90 -8.58 -6.96
N TRP A 10 -8.52 -7.32 -7.19
CA TRP A 10 -8.89 -6.16 -6.36
C TRP A 10 -8.66 -6.38 -4.86
N CYS A 11 -7.61 -7.11 -4.48
CA CYS A 11 -7.30 -7.40 -3.08
C CYS A 11 -6.75 -6.19 -2.30
N ILE A 12 -6.44 -5.08 -2.97
CA ILE A 12 -5.89 -3.86 -2.35
C ILE A 12 -7.00 -2.82 -2.20
N ARG A 13 -7.20 -2.30 -0.98
CA ARG A 13 -7.97 -1.06 -0.76
C ARG A 13 -7.04 0.07 -0.38
N LEU A 14 -7.29 1.24 -0.95
CA LEU A 14 -6.48 2.44 -0.75
C LEU A 14 -7.37 3.67 -0.77
N THR A 15 -7.29 4.50 0.28
CA THR A 15 -7.88 5.84 0.30
C THR A 15 -6.81 6.89 0.57
N SER A 16 -6.99 8.08 0.01
CA SER A 16 -6.08 9.21 0.19
C SER A 16 -6.84 10.52 0.10
N HIS A 17 -6.33 11.54 0.77
CA HIS A 17 -6.74 12.92 0.60
C HIS A 17 -5.58 13.75 0.06
N THR A 18 -5.90 14.95 -0.43
CA THR A 18 -4.90 15.91 -0.91
C THR A 18 -4.66 16.96 0.16
N GLU A 19 -3.41 17.11 0.59
CA GLU A 19 -2.97 18.19 1.46
C GLU A 19 -2.23 19.26 0.66
N SER A 20 -2.47 20.53 0.98
CA SER A 20 -1.72 21.67 0.43
C SER A 20 -0.77 22.23 1.48
N SER A 21 0.53 22.29 1.17
CA SER A 21 1.52 22.89 2.07
C SER A 21 1.59 24.41 1.88
N ALA A 22 1.64 25.15 2.98
CA ALA A 22 1.88 26.59 2.94
C ALA A 22 3.24 26.88 2.25
N PRO A 23 3.26 27.73 1.20
CA PRO A 23 4.50 28.04 0.50
C PRO A 23 5.39 28.96 1.32
N ALA A 24 6.71 28.85 1.12
CA ALA A 24 7.65 29.89 1.52
C ALA A 24 7.34 31.21 0.78
N PRO A 25 7.77 32.38 1.29
CA PRO A 25 7.53 33.67 0.63
C PRO A 25 8.00 33.65 -0.83
N GLY A 26 7.07 33.92 -1.76
CA GLY A 26 7.33 33.91 -3.21
C GLY A 26 7.20 32.55 -3.91
N ALA A 27 6.96 31.45 -3.19
CA ALA A 27 6.77 30.13 -3.77
C ALA A 27 5.28 29.82 -4.07
N ARG A 28 5.03 28.89 -4.99
CA ARG A 28 3.67 28.39 -5.28
C ARG A 28 3.30 27.28 -4.27
N PRO A 29 2.03 27.21 -3.80
CA PRO A 29 1.55 26.11 -2.98
C PRO A 29 1.79 24.76 -3.67
N ARG A 30 2.20 23.75 -2.89
CA ARG A 30 2.35 22.38 -3.39
C ARG A 30 1.27 21.51 -2.79
N ALA A 31 0.55 20.80 -3.66
CA ALA A 31 -0.38 19.77 -3.27
C ALA A 31 0.33 18.41 -3.27
N ARG A 32 0.10 17.60 -2.24
CA ARG A 32 0.55 16.21 -2.18
C ARG A 32 -0.62 15.30 -1.78
N ASN A 33 -0.64 14.09 -2.29
CA ASN A 33 -1.57 13.07 -1.82
C ASN A 33 -1.00 12.40 -0.57
N VAL A 34 -1.81 12.35 0.47
CA VAL A 34 -1.49 11.67 1.74
C VAL A 34 -2.34 10.43 1.86
N LEU A 35 -1.67 9.33 2.19
CA LEU A 35 -2.29 8.01 2.31
C LEU A 35 -3.04 7.90 3.64
N ASP A 36 -4.35 7.64 3.56
CA ASP A 36 -5.20 7.42 4.73
C ASP A 36 -5.22 5.95 5.09
N THR A 37 -5.67 5.12 4.15
CA THR A 37 -5.77 3.67 4.34
C THR A 37 -5.03 2.94 3.23
N PHE A 38 -4.43 1.82 3.60
CA PHE A 38 -3.87 0.86 2.66
C PHE A 38 -4.02 -0.52 3.30
N THR A 39 -4.75 -1.41 2.64
CA THR A 39 -4.95 -2.78 3.11
C THR A 39 -4.77 -3.77 1.98
N ILE A 40 -4.24 -4.95 2.29
CA ILE A 40 -4.17 -6.10 1.38
C ILE A 40 -4.98 -7.25 2.00
N ASP A 41 -5.93 -7.78 1.24
CA ASP A 41 -6.63 -9.01 1.58
C ASP A 41 -5.86 -10.21 1.00
N TRP A 42 -5.11 -10.90 1.86
CA TRP A 42 -4.32 -12.07 1.46
C TRP A 42 -5.16 -13.31 1.14
N SER A 43 -6.45 -13.32 1.49
CA SER A 43 -7.36 -14.38 1.05
C SER A 43 -7.73 -14.27 -0.43
N LEU A 44 -7.54 -13.08 -1.02
CA LEU A 44 -7.81 -12.78 -2.44
C LEU A 44 -6.54 -12.60 -3.27
N CYS A 45 -5.40 -12.35 -2.63
CA CYS A 45 -4.13 -12.12 -3.33
C CYS A 45 -3.63 -13.41 -3.99
N MET A 46 -3.34 -13.35 -5.29
CA MET A 46 -2.76 -14.48 -6.05
C MET A 46 -1.24 -14.36 -6.25
N TYR A 47 -0.57 -13.46 -5.52
CA TYR A 47 0.89 -13.28 -5.59
C TYR A 47 1.46 -12.96 -6.98
N CYS A 48 0.69 -12.27 -7.83
CA CYS A 48 1.10 -11.95 -9.21
C CYS A 48 2.22 -10.90 -9.35
N GLY A 49 2.53 -10.11 -8.31
CA GLY A 49 3.59 -9.10 -8.36
C GLY A 49 3.27 -7.79 -9.08
N ILE A 50 2.14 -7.70 -9.81
CA ILE A 50 1.74 -6.51 -10.58
C ILE A 50 1.72 -5.23 -9.74
N CYS A 51 1.26 -5.30 -8.48
CA CYS A 51 1.22 -4.14 -7.59
C CYS A 51 2.61 -3.58 -7.24
N ILE A 52 3.65 -4.40 -7.29
CA ILE A 52 5.06 -4.03 -7.09
C ILE A 52 5.59 -3.40 -8.37
N GLU A 53 5.46 -4.11 -9.50
CA GLU A 53 6.00 -3.66 -10.79
C GLU A 53 5.43 -2.33 -11.27
N GLN A 54 4.15 -2.08 -10.99
CA GLN A 54 3.45 -0.86 -11.42
C GLN A 54 3.48 0.25 -10.35
N CYS A 55 4.22 0.07 -9.25
CA CYS A 55 4.32 1.08 -8.21
C CYS A 55 5.26 2.22 -8.64
N PRO A 56 4.76 3.45 -8.87
CA PRO A 56 5.59 4.53 -9.40
C PRO A 56 6.60 5.11 -8.40
N GLN A 57 6.64 4.58 -7.18
CA GLN A 57 7.43 5.10 -6.08
C GLN A 57 8.18 3.98 -5.33
N ASP A 58 8.06 2.74 -5.79
CA ASP A 58 8.71 1.57 -5.20
C ASP A 58 8.33 1.27 -3.74
N ALA A 59 7.08 1.54 -3.35
CA ALA A 59 6.60 1.35 -1.96
C ALA A 59 6.47 -0.10 -1.53
N LEU A 60 6.21 -0.97 -2.50
CA LEU A 60 5.83 -2.34 -2.26
C LEU A 60 6.98 -3.20 -2.73
N VAL A 61 7.38 -4.13 -1.86
CA VAL A 61 8.41 -5.13 -2.13
C VAL A 61 7.99 -6.43 -1.46
N TRP A 62 8.46 -7.55 -1.98
CA TRP A 62 8.31 -8.82 -1.28
C TRP A 62 9.21 -8.86 -0.05
N GLY A 63 8.63 -9.12 1.12
CA GLY A 63 9.36 -9.24 2.39
C GLY A 63 10.02 -10.60 2.64
N GLY A 64 10.22 -11.43 1.61
CA GLY A 64 10.87 -12.75 1.69
C GLY A 64 10.09 -13.88 2.39
N GLY A 65 9.19 -13.56 3.32
CA GLY A 65 8.34 -14.51 4.03
C GLY A 65 6.98 -14.77 3.36
N HIS A 66 6.40 -15.94 3.65
CA HIS A 66 4.99 -16.22 3.34
C HIS A 66 4.09 -15.58 4.39
N VAL A 67 2.87 -15.22 3.98
CA VAL A 67 1.84 -14.75 4.91
C VAL A 67 1.43 -15.91 5.83
N PRO A 68 1.49 -15.76 7.16
CA PRO A 68 1.03 -16.78 8.09
C PRO A 68 -0.44 -17.14 7.87
N SER A 69 -0.78 -18.41 8.11
CA SER A 69 -2.18 -18.84 8.14
C SER A 69 -2.95 -18.12 9.25
N ALA A 70 -4.24 -17.87 9.02
CA ALA A 70 -5.14 -17.34 10.04
C ALA A 70 -6.41 -18.20 10.12
N ASP A 71 -7.00 -18.25 11.31
CA ASP A 71 -8.23 -19.02 11.57
C ASP A 71 -9.50 -18.36 11.00
N THR A 72 -9.40 -17.09 10.58
CA THR A 72 -10.50 -16.31 10.01
C THR A 72 -10.03 -15.53 8.79
N LEU A 73 -10.96 -15.24 7.87
CA LEU A 73 -10.68 -14.37 6.72
C LEU A 73 -10.20 -12.99 7.15
N GLY A 74 -10.76 -12.43 8.23
CA GLY A 74 -10.32 -11.15 8.79
C GLY A 74 -8.86 -11.17 9.25
N GLY A 75 -8.35 -12.33 9.68
CA GLY A 75 -6.95 -12.51 10.04
C GLY A 75 -5.99 -12.51 8.84
N LEU A 76 -6.48 -12.51 7.60
CA LEU A 76 -5.71 -12.36 6.36
C LEU A 76 -5.82 -10.95 5.75
N LEU A 77 -6.60 -10.05 6.37
CA LEU A 77 -6.69 -8.65 5.95
C LEU A 77 -5.63 -7.84 6.68
N TYR A 78 -4.58 -7.44 5.98
CA TYR A 78 -3.45 -6.72 6.59
C TYR A 78 -3.56 -5.24 6.29
N ASP A 79 -3.35 -4.42 7.32
CA ASP A 79 -3.28 -2.96 7.18
C ASP A 79 -1.84 -2.47 6.91
N ARG A 80 -1.73 -1.16 6.66
CA ARG A 80 -0.46 -0.50 6.38
C ARG A 80 0.57 -0.64 7.50
N ILE A 81 0.13 -0.77 8.75
CA ILE A 81 1.02 -0.89 9.92
C ILE A 81 1.62 -2.29 9.94
N GLN A 82 0.79 -3.32 9.79
CA GLN A 82 1.25 -4.72 9.69
C GLN A 82 2.21 -4.91 8.50
N LEU A 83 1.89 -4.33 7.35
CA LEU A 83 2.73 -4.41 6.15
C LEU A 83 4.07 -3.66 6.30
N SER A 84 4.12 -2.59 7.10
CA SER A 84 5.35 -1.81 7.33
C SER A 84 6.36 -2.50 8.26
N GLN A 85 5.94 -3.52 9.01
CA GLN A 85 6.80 -4.23 9.97
C GLN A 85 7.78 -5.18 9.29
N GLY A 86 7.58 -5.52 8.01
CA GLY A 86 8.45 -6.41 7.25
C GLY A 86 9.79 -5.78 6.81
N VAL A 87 10.04 -4.50 7.11
CA VAL A 87 11.26 -3.76 6.68
C VAL A 87 12.33 -3.69 7.77
N SER A 88 12.25 -4.56 8.78
CA SER A 88 13.30 -4.71 9.79
C SER A 88 14.18 -5.92 9.50
N ASN A 89 15.43 -5.62 9.07
CA ASN A 89 16.57 -6.50 8.80
C ASN A 89 16.75 -6.93 7.34
N GLU A 90 17.31 -6.03 6.54
CA GLU A 90 18.53 -6.22 5.72
C GLU A 90 19.19 -4.86 5.47
#